data_AF-A0A2P2IK32-F1
#
_entry.id   AF-A0A2P2IK32-F1
#
_cell.length_a   1.000
_cell.length_b   1.000
_cell.length_c   1.000
_cell.angle_alpha   90.00
_cell.angle_beta   90.00
_cell.angle_gamma   90.00
#
_symmetry.space_group_name_H-M   'P 1'
#
loop_
_entity.id
_entity.type
_entity.pdbx_description
1 polymer ?
#
loop_
_entity_poly.entity_id
_entity_poly.type
_entity_poly.pdbx_seq_one_letter_code
_entity_poly.pdbx_strand_id
1 'polypeptide(L)' 'MENTRDVAAAAKIGKILAERLLYKGIPAVSVFYKREQKYHGKVKAVVDSLREAGVKLI' A
#
# COMPACT_ATOMS: atom_id res chain seq x y z
N MET A 1 0.90 17.63 -16.22
CA MET A 1 0.67 16.17 -16.30
C MET A 1 1.14 15.56 -15.00
N GLU A 2 0.23 15.04 -14.18
CA GLU A 2 0.61 14.31 -12.97
C GLU A 2 1.29 13.00 -13.38
N ASN A 3 2.45 12.73 -12.79
CA ASN A 3 3.15 11.47 -12.99
C ASN A 3 2.33 10.38 -12.27
N THR A 4 2.16 9.22 -12.91
CA THR A 4 1.42 8.08 -12.35
C THR A 4 2.36 7.02 -11.79
N ARG A 5 3.68 7.24 -11.88
CA ARG A 5 4.72 6.26 -11.55
C ARG A 5 5.63 6.70 -10.41
N ASP A 6 5.30 7.78 -9.70
CA ASP A 6 6.03 8.30 -8.55
C ASP A 6 5.50 7.74 -7.21
N VAL A 7 6.15 8.17 -6.13
CA VAL A 7 5.87 7.72 -4.76
C VAL A 7 4.52 8.26 -4.26
N ALA A 8 4.11 9.46 -4.68
CA ALA A 8 2.83 10.04 -4.28
C ALA A 8 1.66 9.29 -4.94
N ALA A 9 1.82 8.91 -6.21
CA ALA A 9 0.85 8.03 -6.88
C ALA A 9 0.73 6.67 -6.16
N ALA A 10 1.85 6.07 -5.74
CA ALA A 10 1.85 4.81 -5.00
C ALA A 10 1.13 4.93 -3.63
N ALA A 11 1.33 6.04 -2.91
CA ALA A 11 0.61 6.31 -1.66
C ALA A 11 -0.90 6.47 -1.89
N LYS A 12 -1.32 7.24 -2.91
CA LYS A 12 -2.74 7.39 -3.29
C LYS A 12 -3.39 6.02 -3.56
N ILE A 13 -2.69 5.14 -4.30
CA ILE A 13 -3.18 3.78 -4.58
C ILE A 13 -3.29 2.95 -3.30
N GLY A 14 -2.28 3.00 -2.42
CA GLY A 14 -2.29 2.28 -1.14
C GLY A 14 -3.48 2.67 -0.27
N LYS A 15 -3.82 3.96 -0.21
CA LYS A 15 -4.98 4.47 0.53
C LYS A 15 -6.31 3.94 -0.05
N ILE A 16 -6.50 4.05 -1.37
CA ILE A 16 -7.72 3.55 -2.03
C ILE A 16 -7.88 2.04 -1.82
N LEU A 17 -6.77 1.30 -1.87
CA LEU A 17 -6.78 -0.14 -1.62
C LEU A 17 -7.21 -0.44 -0.18
N ALA A 18 -6.69 0.30 0.80
CA ALA A 18 -7.05 0.14 2.20
C ALA A 18 -8.55 0.39 2.44
N GLU A 19 -9.09 1.49 1.89
CA GLU A 19 -10.51 1.82 2.00
C GLU A 19 -11.40 0.69 1.45
N ARG A 20 -10.99 0.09 0.32
CA ARG A 20 -11.70 -1.06 -0.27
C ARG A 20 -11.58 -2.33 0.58
N LEU A 21 -10.43 -2.56 1.21
CA LEU A 21 -10.22 -3.72 2.09
C LEU A 21 -11.10 -3.62 3.34
N LEU A 22 -11.16 -2.43 3.95
CA LEU A 22 -12.05 -2.16 5.08
C LEU A 22 -13.52 -2.32 4.69
N TYR A 23 -13.93 -1.78 3.53
CA TYR A 23 -15.29 -1.94 3.04
C TYR A 23 -15.67 -3.41 2.82
N LYS A 24 -14.71 -4.23 2.37
CA LYS A 24 -14.89 -5.68 2.20
C LYS A 24 -14.75 -6.48 3.51
N GLY A 25 -14.46 -5.83 4.64
CA GLY A 25 -14.25 -6.50 5.92
C GLY A 25 -13.02 -7.40 5.95
N ILE A 26 -11.95 -7.05 5.22
CA ILE A 26 -10.66 -7.75 5.24
C ILE A 26 -9.72 -7.01 6.20
N PRO A 27 -9.54 -7.49 7.45
CA PRO A 27 -8.82 -6.74 8.47
C PRO A 27 -7.30 -6.89 8.38
N ALA A 28 -6.80 -7.94 7.70
CA ALA A 28 -5.38 -8.25 7.65
C ALA A 28 -4.91 -8.67 6.25
N VAL A 29 -3.73 -8.22 5.84
CA VAL A 29 -3.11 -8.51 4.54
C VAL A 29 -1.63 -8.82 4.73
N SER A 30 -1.14 -9.86 4.06
CA SER A 30 0.29 -10.16 3.98
C SER A 30 0.94 -9.50 2.77
N VAL A 31 2.14 -8.96 2.98
CA VAL A 31 2.94 -8.34 1.92
C VAL A 31 4.07 -9.29 1.55
N PHE A 32 4.04 -9.78 0.32
CA PHE A 32 5.10 -10.62 -0.24
C PHE A 32 5.97 -9.79 -1.18
N TYR A 33 7.26 -9.70 -0.84
CA TYR A 33 8.26 -9.10 -1.71
C TYR A 33 8.90 -10.16 -2.61
N LYS A 34 9.14 -9.80 -3.86
CA LYS A 34 10.05 -10.58 -4.71
C LYS A 34 11.48 -10.44 -4.21
N ARG A 35 12.36 -11.38 -4.57
CA ARG A 35 13.76 -11.43 -4.10
C ARG A 35 14.56 -10.13 -4.33
N GLU A 36 14.17 -9.34 -5.33
CA GLU A 36 14.80 -8.06 -5.68
C GLU A 36 14.10 -6.83 -5.09
N GLN A 37 12.89 -7.00 -4.54
CA GLN A 37 12.11 -5.91 -3.98
C GLN A 37 12.52 -5.66 -2.53
N LYS A 38 12.96 -4.43 -2.26
CA LYS A 38 13.27 -3.95 -0.91
C LYS A 38 12.14 -3.05 -0.42
N TYR A 39 11.99 -2.98 0.90
CA TYR A 39 11.10 -2.01 1.55
C TYR A 39 11.63 -0.58 1.37
N HIS A 40 11.40 -0.02 0.19
CA HIS A 40 11.92 1.29 -0.20
C HIS A 40 11.08 1.94 -1.30
N GLY A 41 11.18 3.27 -1.40
CA GLY A 41 10.50 4.07 -2.42
C GLY A 41 9.00 3.79 -2.51
N LYS A 42 8.54 3.31 -3.66
CA LYS A 42 7.12 3.07 -3.95
C LYS A 42 6.53 1.94 -3.11
N VAL A 43 7.30 0.88 -2.85
CA VAL A 43 6.85 -0.26 -2.06
C VAL A 43 6.58 0.19 -0.62
N LYS A 44 7.49 0.97 -0.06
CA LYS A 44 7.32 1.59 1.25
C LYS A 44 6.04 2.44 1.31
N ALA A 45 5.83 3.31 0.33
CA ALA A 45 4.66 4.18 0.31
C ALA A 45 3.32 3.42 0.31
N VAL A 46 3.21 2.34 -0.46
CA VAL A 46 1.99 1.50 -0.47
C VAL A 46 1.73 0.87 0.90
N VAL A 47 2.79 0.30 1.51
CA VAL A 47 2.68 -0.40 2.78
C VAL A 47 2.41 0.56 3.95
N ASP A 48 3.08 1.71 3.98
CA ASP A 48 2.81 2.76 4.98
C ASP A 48 1.37 3.26 4.83
N SER A 49 0.87 3.49 3.61
CA SER A 49 -0.52 3.93 3.39
C SER A 49 -1.56 2.88 3.84
N LEU A 50 -1.30 1.59 3.64
CA LEU A 50 -2.15 0.51 4.15
C LEU A 50 -2.17 0.49 5.69
N ARG A 51 -1.01 0.71 6.31
CA ARG A 51 -0.85 0.74 7.76
C ARG A 51 -1.53 1.96 8.40
N GLU A 52 -1.37 3.14 7.81
CA GLU A 52 -2.01 4.37 8.26
C GLU A 52 -3.54 4.30 8.17
N ALA A 53 -4.06 3.61 7.16
CA ALA A 53 -5.48 3.36 7.01
C ALA A 53 -6.03 2.27 7.95
N GLY A 54 -5.19 1.66 8.79
CA GLY A 54 -5.64 0.71 9.82
C GLY A 54 -5.77 -0.74 9.34
N VAL A 55 -5.25 -1.08 8.16
CA VAL A 55 -5.16 -2.48 7.71
C VAL A 55 -4.01 -3.15 8.43
N LYS A 56 -4.27 -4.26 9.12
CA LYS A 56 -3.24 -5.01 9.83
C LYS A 56 -2.34 -5.72 8.82
N LEU A 57 -1.04 -5.53 8.93
CA LEU A 57 -0.08 -6.25 8.10
C LEU A 57 0.41 -7.48 8.87
N ILE A 58 0.25 -8.67 8.28
CA ILE A 58 0.63 -9.97 8.89
C ILE A 58 1.67 -10.71 8.06
#